data_AF-A0AAD4N6H5-F1
#
_entry.id   AF-A0AAD4N6H5-F1
#
_cell.length_a   1.000
_cell.length_b   1.000
_cell.length_c   1.000
_cell.angle_alpha   90.00
_cell.angle_beta   90.00
_cell.angle_gamma   90.00
#
_symmetry.space_group_name_H-M   'P 1'
#
loop_
_entity.id
_entity.type
_entity.pdbx_description
1 polymer ?
#
loop_
_entity_poly.entity_id
_entity_poly.type
_entity_poly.pdbx_seq_one_letter_code
_entity_poly.pdbx_strand_id
1 'polypeptide(L)'
;MKIAVIGKSAFGADVYKRLREAGHEVVVVCTEPDKNGRADLIALEAAKNDTPVLKLPKWRRKNPISGKWEVIPEVFEQYTAYGAELNVLPFCTQFIPSEVIDFPRHKTIIYHPSILPAHRGASAINWTLINGDSEAGLTLFWADDGVDTGPILLQRKCAVEENDTLNSLYKRFLYPEGVKATVDAVNLIAEGRAPRITQPEEGASYEPYITAKPELAQIDWAWRQCQLHNFIRGNDNVPGAWTTFNGQKVTLLGSSLWKRFDVPGNARAVEVEGVPGGVVWAHDKGLLFKASDGKYVNIDTLKFEDGKVIKASKYGATDGAEEKIELNEDEKLLISPLKEAWKAILNMDIDNETNFFDAGATSADLTRLLEEVNVISGMEFLTCEAYMAPTFGEFLNVLVSKLRGDDKPKLVFEKIEKDINGLHVTVPVQMFINGEFCDSESNRKMDTIDPSNEKVICQVPKASTKDVDRAVRCASEAFYYGEWSRMSARERGRLLFRLADLMEEHKQELATIESIDSGAVYTLALKTHVGMSIDVWRYFAGWTDKIELSSYICTHVT
;
A
#
# COMPACT_ATOMS: atom_id res chain seq x y z
N MET A 1 -19.26 9.43 32.97
CA MET A 1 -18.05 10.10 33.49
C MET A 1 -17.80 11.35 32.66
N LYS A 2 -17.26 12.39 33.29
CA LYS A 2 -16.78 13.60 32.62
C LYS A 2 -15.34 13.40 32.14
N ILE A 3 -15.11 13.57 30.85
CA ILE A 3 -13.84 13.22 30.20
C ILE A 3 -13.24 14.47 29.54
N ALA A 4 -11.95 14.71 29.75
CA ALA A 4 -11.17 15.56 28.87
C ALA A 4 -10.44 14.69 27.84
N VAL A 5 -10.62 15.00 26.55
CA VAL A 5 -9.89 14.33 25.48
C VAL A 5 -8.73 15.21 25.06
N ILE A 6 -7.50 14.73 25.25
CA ILE A 6 -6.27 15.48 24.94
C ILE A 6 -5.56 14.77 23.78
N GLY A 7 -5.75 15.25 22.56
CA GLY A 7 -5.35 14.50 21.38
C GLY A 7 -5.47 15.29 20.08
N LYS A 8 -5.25 14.60 18.96
CA LYS A 8 -5.33 15.19 17.61
C LYS A 8 -5.61 14.14 16.55
N SER A 9 -5.72 14.57 15.29
CA SER A 9 -5.93 13.77 14.10
C SER A 9 -7.28 13.02 14.06
N ALA A 10 -7.51 12.27 12.98
CA ALA A 10 -8.70 11.45 12.80
C ALA A 10 -8.89 10.43 13.93
N PHE A 11 -7.79 9.92 14.52
CA PHE A 11 -7.88 8.95 15.62
C PHE A 11 -8.52 9.57 16.87
N GLY A 12 -8.09 10.79 17.24
CA GLY A 12 -8.68 11.52 18.36
C GLY A 12 -10.15 11.89 18.13
N ALA A 13 -10.51 12.27 16.91
CA ALA A 13 -11.89 12.58 16.52
C ALA A 13 -12.83 11.36 16.66
N ASP A 14 -12.39 10.19 16.21
CA ASP A 14 -13.17 8.96 16.32
C ASP A 14 -13.30 8.49 17.78
N VAL A 15 -12.22 8.57 18.57
CA VAL A 15 -12.29 8.32 20.02
C VAL A 15 -13.30 9.26 20.69
N TYR A 16 -13.23 10.56 20.41
CA TYR A 16 -14.18 11.55 20.93
C TYR A 16 -15.63 11.17 20.62
N LYS A 17 -15.92 10.83 19.35
CA LYS A 17 -17.26 10.44 18.91
C LYS A 17 -17.75 9.20 19.64
N ARG A 18 -16.92 8.14 19.68
CA ARG A 18 -17.30 6.87 20.31
C ARG A 18 -17.49 6.97 21.83
N LEU A 19 -16.72 7.83 22.52
CA LEU A 19 -16.92 8.07 23.95
C LEU A 19 -18.28 8.69 24.24
N ARG A 20 -18.74 9.63 23.39
CA ARG A 20 -20.07 10.23 23.51
C ARG A 20 -21.19 9.24 23.19
N GLU A 21 -21.02 8.43 22.15
CA GLU A 21 -21.95 7.33 21.81
C GLU A 21 -22.06 6.31 22.95
N ALA A 22 -20.99 6.07 23.70
CA ALA A 22 -20.97 5.22 24.90
C ALA A 22 -21.62 5.88 26.15
N GLY A 23 -22.16 7.10 26.03
CA GLY A 23 -22.83 7.80 27.11
C GLY A 23 -21.90 8.54 28.07
N HIS A 24 -20.63 8.74 27.71
CA HIS A 24 -19.74 9.61 28.47
C HIS A 24 -19.90 11.08 28.05
N GLU A 25 -19.66 11.98 29.00
CA GLU A 25 -19.71 13.42 28.77
C GLU A 25 -18.29 13.90 28.48
N VAL A 26 -17.98 14.31 27.25
CA VAL A 26 -16.71 14.96 26.95
C VAL A 26 -16.85 16.45 27.29
N VAL A 27 -16.20 16.90 28.36
CA VAL A 27 -16.35 18.27 28.89
C VAL A 27 -15.41 19.27 28.24
N VAL A 28 -14.28 18.80 27.69
CA VAL A 28 -13.32 19.62 26.95
C VAL A 28 -12.48 18.77 26.01
N VAL A 29 -12.17 19.32 24.85
CA VAL A 29 -11.16 18.79 23.92
C VAL A 29 -9.94 19.70 23.95
N CYS A 30 -8.77 19.15 24.24
CA CYS A 30 -7.50 19.87 24.17
C CYS A 30 -6.70 19.38 22.96
N THR A 31 -6.33 20.27 22.06
CA THR A 31 -5.58 19.92 20.84
C THR A 31 -4.55 20.99 20.46
N GLU A 32 -3.75 20.74 19.43
CA GLU A 32 -2.76 21.69 18.93
C GLU A 32 -3.43 22.91 18.26
N PRO A 33 -2.73 24.06 18.18
CA PRO A 33 -3.19 25.20 17.39
C PRO A 33 -3.38 24.86 15.92
N ASP A 34 -4.23 25.65 15.24
CA ASP A 34 -4.50 25.50 13.82
C ASP A 34 -3.21 25.62 13.00
N LYS A 35 -3.07 24.75 12.00
CA LYS A 35 -1.93 24.77 11.07
C LYS A 35 -2.42 25.27 9.73
N ASN A 36 -1.79 26.33 9.22
CA ASN A 36 -2.14 26.95 7.93
C ASN A 36 -3.65 27.32 7.84
N GLY A 37 -4.22 27.80 8.94
CA GLY A 37 -5.65 28.17 9.02
C GLY A 37 -6.63 26.98 9.05
N ARG A 38 -6.14 25.74 9.06
CA ARG A 38 -6.95 24.53 9.20
C ARG A 38 -6.92 24.02 10.63
N ALA A 39 -8.10 23.82 11.21
CA ALA A 39 -8.26 23.21 12.52
C ALA A 39 -8.06 21.69 12.45
N ASP A 40 -7.61 21.10 13.56
CA ASP A 40 -7.51 19.64 13.67
C ASP A 40 -8.89 18.97 13.59
N LEU A 41 -8.94 17.75 13.05
CA LEU A 41 -10.18 16.99 12.89
C LEU A 41 -10.95 16.81 14.21
N ILE A 42 -10.25 16.66 15.34
CA ILE A 42 -10.92 16.55 16.64
C ILE A 42 -11.60 17.86 17.06
N ALA A 43 -11.01 19.02 16.72
CA ALA A 43 -11.60 20.32 17.00
C ALA A 43 -12.85 20.57 16.15
N LEU A 44 -12.80 20.17 14.87
CA LEU A 44 -13.97 20.24 13.98
C LEU A 44 -15.11 19.35 14.47
N GLU A 45 -14.79 18.14 14.93
CA GLU A 45 -15.81 17.21 15.44
C GLU A 45 -16.40 17.67 16.79
N ALA A 46 -15.57 18.22 17.67
CA ALA A 46 -16.00 18.82 18.93
C ALA A 46 -16.96 20.01 18.71
N ALA A 47 -16.65 20.86 17.73
CA ALA A 47 -17.46 22.04 17.39
C ALA A 47 -18.87 21.69 16.91
N LYS A 48 -19.05 20.57 16.17
CA LYS A 48 -20.38 20.08 15.74
C LYS A 48 -21.33 19.76 16.90
N ASN A 49 -20.77 19.60 18.09
CA ASN A 49 -21.42 19.10 19.28
C ASN A 49 -21.31 20.08 20.46
N ASP A 50 -20.97 21.34 20.17
CA ASP A 50 -20.78 22.42 21.13
C ASP A 50 -19.83 22.08 22.29
N THR A 51 -18.90 21.15 22.06
CA THR A 51 -17.90 20.77 23.07
C THR A 51 -16.79 21.82 23.07
N PRO A 52 -16.44 22.41 24.23
CA PRO A 52 -15.36 23.38 24.34
C PRO A 52 -14.02 22.83 23.83
N VAL A 53 -13.30 23.64 23.06
CA VAL A 53 -11.98 23.29 22.50
C VAL A 53 -10.91 24.23 23.02
N LEU A 54 -9.89 23.70 23.68
CA LEU A 54 -8.68 24.41 24.07
C LEU A 54 -7.56 24.11 23.06
N LYS A 55 -7.19 25.13 22.27
CA LYS A 55 -6.07 25.05 21.32
C LYS A 55 -4.77 25.44 22.01
N LEU A 56 -4.09 24.46 22.58
CA LEU A 56 -2.96 24.67 23.48
C LEU A 56 -1.62 24.45 22.75
N PRO A 57 -0.78 25.49 22.59
CA PRO A 57 0.54 25.31 21.97
C PRO A 57 1.50 24.52 22.85
N LYS A 58 1.41 24.69 24.18
CA LYS A 58 2.24 24.03 25.19
C LYS A 58 1.48 23.93 26.52
N TRP A 59 1.72 22.85 27.25
CA TRP A 59 1.22 22.67 28.63
C TRP A 59 2.19 23.16 29.72
N ARG A 60 3.47 23.24 29.37
CA ARG A 60 4.57 23.53 30.29
C ARG A 60 5.58 24.47 29.64
N ARG A 61 6.27 25.26 30.46
CA ARG A 61 7.38 26.12 30.05
C ARG A 61 8.61 25.83 30.91
N LYS A 62 9.79 26.06 30.34
CA LYS A 62 11.04 25.94 31.09
C LYS A 62 11.20 27.17 31.95
N ASN A 63 11.34 26.98 33.26
CA ASN A 63 11.65 28.05 34.19
C ASN A 63 13.06 28.58 33.89
N PRO A 64 13.23 29.88 33.63
CA PRO A 64 14.53 30.44 33.22
C PRO A 64 15.56 30.44 34.35
N ILE A 65 15.14 30.34 35.62
CA ILE A 65 16.01 30.34 36.80
C ILE A 65 16.37 28.91 37.18
N SER A 66 15.36 28.06 37.42
CA SER A 66 15.58 26.69 37.90
C SER A 66 15.97 25.72 36.78
N GLY A 67 15.70 26.09 35.52
CA GLY A 67 15.86 25.22 34.36
C GLY A 67 14.85 24.05 34.30
N LYS A 68 13.95 23.92 35.29
CA LYS A 68 12.94 22.87 35.36
C LYS A 68 11.76 23.19 34.45
N TRP A 69 11.09 22.15 33.97
CA TRP A 69 9.82 22.30 33.27
C TRP A 69 8.70 22.41 34.28
N GLU A 70 7.90 23.47 34.18
CA GLU A 70 6.79 23.75 35.08
C GLU A 70 5.51 23.93 34.26
N VAL A 71 4.37 23.47 34.79
CA VAL A 71 3.06 23.69 34.17
C VAL A 71 2.81 25.20 34.00
N ILE A 72 2.16 25.58 32.90
CA ILE A 72 1.75 26.97 32.68
C ILE A 72 0.48 27.23 33.52
N PRO A 73 0.51 28.08 34.56
CA PRO A 73 -0.60 28.22 35.51
C PRO A 73 -1.93 28.60 34.85
N GLU A 74 -1.88 29.49 33.86
CA GLU A 74 -3.08 29.97 33.15
C GLU A 74 -3.73 28.86 32.32
N VAL A 75 -2.91 27.99 31.71
CA VAL A 75 -3.39 26.81 30.97
C VAL A 75 -4.00 25.79 31.93
N PHE A 76 -3.36 25.58 33.08
CA PHE A 76 -3.85 24.66 34.10
C PHE A 76 -5.19 25.12 34.68
N GLU A 77 -5.32 26.40 35.02
CA GLU A 77 -6.57 26.99 35.53
C GLU A 77 -7.71 26.86 34.49
N GLN A 78 -7.44 27.20 33.23
CA GLN A 78 -8.42 27.04 32.14
C GLN A 78 -8.87 25.59 31.96
N TYR A 79 -7.94 24.64 31.97
CA TYR A 79 -8.25 23.21 31.82
C TYR A 79 -9.04 22.67 33.02
N THR A 80 -8.62 23.00 34.25
CA THR A 80 -9.24 22.47 35.47
C THR A 80 -10.67 22.99 35.69
N ALA A 81 -11.00 24.17 35.16
CA ALA A 81 -12.35 24.74 35.21
C ALA A 81 -13.43 23.85 34.57
N TYR A 82 -13.07 22.95 33.64
CA TYR A 82 -14.02 22.03 33.00
C TYR A 82 -14.38 20.81 33.87
N GLY A 83 -13.67 20.56 34.97
CA GLY A 83 -14.04 19.52 35.95
C GLY A 83 -14.01 18.10 35.41
N ALA A 84 -13.02 17.76 34.58
CA ALA A 84 -12.84 16.40 34.06
C ALA A 84 -12.54 15.39 35.20
N GLU A 85 -13.19 14.23 35.16
CA GLU A 85 -13.00 13.12 36.09
C GLU A 85 -11.94 12.12 35.59
N LEU A 86 -11.69 12.09 34.28
CA LEU A 86 -10.69 11.28 33.60
C LEU A 86 -10.10 12.06 32.42
N ASN A 87 -8.79 11.98 32.22
CA ASN A 87 -8.16 12.37 30.97
C ASN A 87 -7.94 11.15 30.07
N VAL A 88 -8.25 11.29 28.79
CA VAL A 88 -7.97 10.28 27.76
C VAL A 88 -7.09 10.93 26.71
N LEU A 89 -5.91 10.34 26.45
CA LEU A 89 -4.91 10.89 25.52
C LEU A 89 -4.81 10.03 24.26
N PRO A 90 -5.76 10.17 23.30
CA PRO A 90 -5.65 9.53 22.00
C PRO A 90 -4.68 10.31 21.12
N PHE A 91 -3.55 9.70 20.77
CA PHE A 91 -2.60 10.26 19.81
C PHE A 91 -2.02 11.63 20.24
N CYS A 92 -1.70 11.78 21.54
CA CYS A 92 -1.08 12.99 22.08
C CYS A 92 0.43 13.02 21.80
N THR A 93 0.93 14.13 21.25
CA THR A 93 2.37 14.33 20.97
C THR A 93 3.05 15.37 21.86
N GLN A 94 2.29 16.01 22.74
CA GLN A 94 2.84 16.95 23.71
C GLN A 94 3.13 16.23 25.02
N PHE A 95 4.20 16.65 25.70
CA PHE A 95 4.45 16.19 27.06
C PHE A 95 3.48 16.89 28.01
N ILE A 96 2.68 16.09 28.71
CA ILE A 96 1.69 16.57 29.68
C ILE A 96 2.32 16.56 31.09
N PRO A 97 2.35 17.69 31.81
CA PRO A 97 2.98 17.77 33.13
C PRO A 97 2.21 16.98 34.19
N SER A 98 2.89 16.54 35.25
CA SER A 98 2.32 15.67 36.28
C SER A 98 1.08 16.27 36.94
N GLU A 99 1.07 17.59 37.14
CA GLU A 99 -0.09 18.32 37.69
C GLU A 99 -1.36 18.09 36.86
N VAL A 100 -1.24 18.01 35.53
CA VAL A 100 -2.38 17.77 34.63
C VAL A 100 -2.74 16.29 34.61
N ILE A 101 -1.76 15.38 34.56
CA ILE A 101 -2.07 13.93 34.49
C ILE A 101 -2.69 13.42 35.79
N ASP A 102 -2.33 14.02 36.92
CA ASP A 102 -2.80 13.64 38.25
C ASP A 102 -4.07 14.33 38.72
N PHE A 103 -4.47 15.42 38.05
CA PHE A 103 -5.61 16.25 38.46
C PHE A 103 -6.95 15.49 38.50
N PRO A 104 -7.37 14.74 37.46
CA PRO A 104 -8.66 14.06 37.48
C PRO A 104 -8.68 12.98 38.56
N ARG A 105 -9.85 12.76 39.18
CA ARG A 105 -10.03 11.70 40.21
C ARG A 105 -9.62 10.32 39.70
N HIS A 106 -9.96 10.01 38.45
CA HIS A 106 -9.59 8.76 37.80
C HIS A 106 -8.25 8.83 37.07
N LYS A 107 -7.47 9.90 37.23
CA LYS A 107 -6.15 10.10 36.61
C LYS A 107 -6.24 10.20 35.08
N THR A 108 -5.19 9.77 34.40
CA THR A 108 -5.00 9.91 32.96
C THR A 108 -4.63 8.57 32.34
N ILE A 109 -5.27 8.23 31.22
CA ILE A 109 -4.89 7.09 30.39
C ILE A 109 -4.37 7.56 29.03
N ILE A 110 -3.41 6.81 28.50
CA ILE A 110 -2.73 7.09 27.23
C ILE A 110 -2.88 5.89 26.32
N TYR A 111 -3.18 6.15 25.05
CA TYR A 111 -3.09 5.17 23.97
C TYR A 111 -1.67 5.15 23.40
N HIS A 112 -1.06 3.97 23.36
CA HIS A 112 0.26 3.75 22.76
C HIS A 112 0.22 2.64 21.71
N PRO A 113 0.73 2.86 20.49
CA PRO A 113 0.65 1.88 19.41
C PRO A 113 1.81 0.85 19.42
N SER A 114 2.07 0.26 20.59
CA SER A 114 2.91 -0.93 20.74
C SER A 114 2.43 -1.81 21.88
N ILE A 115 3.03 -3.00 21.99
CA ILE A 115 2.86 -3.91 23.12
C ILE A 115 3.89 -3.52 24.19
N LEU A 116 3.53 -2.58 25.07
CA LEU A 116 4.40 -2.17 26.18
C LEU A 116 4.77 -3.37 27.06
N PRO A 117 6.01 -3.44 27.58
CA PRO A 117 6.98 -2.34 27.69
C PRO A 117 7.89 -2.13 26.46
N ALA A 118 7.71 -2.89 25.38
CA ALA A 118 8.49 -2.70 24.16
C ALA A 118 8.07 -1.43 23.42
N HIS A 119 9.04 -0.78 22.78
CA HIS A 119 8.86 0.37 21.91
C HIS A 119 8.21 1.60 22.57
N ARG A 120 8.71 1.99 23.74
CA ARG A 120 8.32 3.28 24.36
C ARG A 120 8.74 4.45 23.46
N GLY A 121 7.96 5.51 23.45
CA GLY A 121 8.24 6.74 22.71
C GLY A 121 7.55 6.86 21.34
N ALA A 122 7.85 7.93 20.63
CA ALA A 122 6.97 8.46 19.59
C ALA A 122 6.93 7.67 18.26
N SER A 123 7.91 6.81 17.98
CA SER A 123 8.02 6.06 16.71
C SER A 123 7.75 4.56 16.88
N ALA A 124 6.89 4.19 17.83
CA ALA A 124 6.69 2.80 18.24
C ALA A 124 6.28 1.86 17.07
N ILE A 125 5.43 2.32 16.16
CA ILE A 125 5.02 1.55 14.98
C ILE A 125 6.20 1.31 14.03
N ASN A 126 7.02 2.34 13.79
CA ASN A 126 8.23 2.20 12.97
C ASN A 126 9.14 1.13 13.57
N TRP A 127 9.42 1.21 14.87
CA TRP A 127 10.36 0.31 15.53
C TRP A 127 9.86 -1.13 15.64
N THR A 128 8.55 -1.33 15.80
CA THR A 128 7.90 -2.66 15.70
C THR A 128 8.25 -3.32 14.35
N LEU A 129 8.16 -2.55 13.25
CA LEU A 129 8.47 -3.06 11.91
C LEU A 129 9.97 -3.19 11.65
N ILE A 130 10.77 -2.20 12.07
CA ILE A 130 12.24 -2.16 11.89
C ILE A 130 12.91 -3.33 12.62
N ASN A 131 12.49 -3.62 13.85
CA ASN A 131 13.04 -4.73 14.63
C ASN A 131 12.56 -6.10 14.15
N GLY A 132 11.56 -6.14 13.26
CA GLY A 132 11.06 -7.36 12.66
C GLY A 132 10.17 -8.17 13.59
N ASP A 133 9.43 -7.50 14.46
CA ASP A 133 8.54 -8.13 15.41
C ASP A 133 7.46 -8.94 14.68
N SER A 134 7.17 -10.13 15.20
CA SER A 134 6.14 -11.01 14.65
C SER A 134 4.71 -10.63 15.06
N GLU A 135 4.59 -9.89 16.17
CA GLU A 135 3.33 -9.37 16.69
C GLU A 135 3.43 -7.85 16.84
N ALA A 136 2.38 -7.15 16.42
CA ALA A 136 2.20 -5.74 16.69
C ALA A 136 0.98 -5.58 17.59
N GLY A 137 0.81 -4.41 18.20
CA GLY A 137 -0.31 -4.19 19.08
C GLY A 137 -0.40 -2.78 19.59
N LEU A 138 -1.30 -2.62 20.55
CA LEU A 138 -1.54 -1.36 21.23
C LEU A 138 -1.71 -1.61 22.73
N THR A 139 -1.39 -0.58 23.51
CA THR A 139 -1.52 -0.57 24.95
C THR A 139 -2.26 0.69 25.39
N LEU A 140 -3.28 0.52 26.23
CA LEU A 140 -3.82 1.60 27.05
C LEU A 140 -3.18 1.47 28.43
N PHE A 141 -2.57 2.54 28.90
CA PHE A 141 -1.85 2.55 30.17
C PHE A 141 -2.11 3.84 30.94
N TRP A 142 -1.83 3.81 32.24
CA TRP A 142 -1.95 4.94 33.15
C TRP A 142 -0.72 5.82 33.03
N ALA A 143 -0.90 7.13 32.82
CA ALA A 143 0.22 8.06 32.76
C ALA A 143 0.97 8.14 34.09
N ASP A 144 2.29 8.27 34.02
CA ASP A 144 3.22 8.56 35.12
C ASP A 144 4.23 9.64 34.69
N ASP A 145 5.31 9.81 35.46
CA ASP A 145 6.35 10.83 35.20
C ASP A 145 7.40 10.40 34.15
N GLY A 146 7.37 9.14 33.71
CA GLY A 146 8.22 8.62 32.65
C GLY A 146 7.59 8.70 31.25
N VAL A 147 8.33 8.19 30.26
CA VAL A 147 7.87 8.13 28.86
C VAL A 147 7.34 6.72 28.61
N ASP A 148 6.01 6.60 28.57
CA ASP A 148 5.28 5.35 28.34
C ASP A 148 5.63 4.21 29.33
N THR A 149 5.97 4.57 30.58
CA THR A 149 6.39 3.64 31.63
C THR A 149 5.27 3.19 32.55
N GLY A 150 4.16 3.92 32.57
CA GLY A 150 3.14 3.71 33.59
C GLY A 150 2.34 2.41 33.46
N PRO A 151 1.58 2.02 34.50
CA PRO A 151 0.93 0.71 34.58
C PRO A 151 -0.03 0.44 33.41
N ILE A 152 0.00 -0.79 32.89
CA ILE A 152 -0.88 -1.26 31.81
C ILE A 152 -2.31 -1.42 32.34
N LEU A 153 -3.27 -0.94 31.55
CA LEU A 153 -4.71 -1.13 31.73
C LEU A 153 -5.22 -2.25 30.83
N LEU A 154 -4.92 -2.18 29.53
CA LEU A 154 -5.27 -3.24 28.57
C LEU A 154 -4.32 -3.24 27.37
N GLN A 155 -4.28 -4.39 26.68
CA GLN A 155 -3.53 -4.57 25.45
C GLN A 155 -4.36 -5.33 24.40
N ARG A 156 -4.04 -5.09 23.13
CA ARG A 156 -4.54 -5.85 21.97
C ARG A 156 -3.39 -6.11 21.02
N LYS A 157 -3.41 -7.25 20.33
CA LYS A 157 -2.34 -7.66 19.43
C LYS A 157 -2.86 -8.26 18.11
N CYS A 158 -2.04 -8.16 17.08
CA CYS A 158 -2.22 -8.81 15.79
C CYS A 158 -0.88 -9.33 15.25
N ALA A 159 -0.93 -10.26 14.30
CA ALA A 159 0.25 -10.64 13.55
C ALA A 159 0.72 -9.48 12.64
N VAL A 160 2.04 -9.32 12.53
CA VAL A 160 2.66 -8.46 11.52
C VAL A 160 2.78 -9.25 10.22
N GLU A 161 2.22 -8.72 9.14
CA GLU A 161 2.33 -9.33 7.82
C GLU A 161 3.71 -9.04 7.19
N GLU A 162 4.17 -9.92 6.29
CA GLU A 162 5.52 -9.86 5.70
C GLU A 162 5.85 -8.49 5.09
N ASN A 163 4.86 -7.87 4.44
CA ASN A 163 5.01 -6.58 3.77
C ASN A 163 4.16 -5.48 4.43
N ASP A 164 3.79 -5.66 5.70
CA ASP A 164 3.19 -4.55 6.44
C ASP A 164 4.13 -3.36 6.47
N THR A 165 3.59 -2.20 6.13
CA THR A 165 4.18 -0.88 6.34
C THR A 165 3.54 -0.21 7.54
N LEU A 166 4.07 0.93 7.98
CA LEU A 166 3.47 1.74 9.04
C LEU A 166 1.99 2.02 8.74
N ASN A 167 1.68 2.42 7.51
CA ASN A 167 0.34 2.79 7.09
C ASN A 167 -0.60 1.58 6.99
N SER A 168 -0.14 0.45 6.43
CA SER A 168 -1.00 -0.74 6.32
C SER A 168 -1.33 -1.31 7.71
N LEU A 169 -0.33 -1.44 8.59
CA LEU A 169 -0.53 -1.92 9.96
C LEU A 169 -1.44 -0.98 10.77
N TYR A 170 -1.23 0.34 10.61
CA TYR A 170 -2.06 1.34 11.26
C TYR A 170 -3.53 1.25 10.83
N LYS A 171 -3.81 1.23 9.52
CA LYS A 171 -5.17 1.16 8.99
C LYS A 171 -5.85 -0.18 9.27
N ARG A 172 -5.13 -1.29 9.12
CA ARG A 172 -5.65 -2.66 9.26
C ARG A 172 -6.02 -3.00 10.70
N PHE A 173 -5.22 -2.55 11.68
CA PHE A 173 -5.41 -2.96 13.08
C PHE A 173 -5.36 -1.81 14.08
N LEU A 174 -4.27 -1.04 14.14
CA LEU A 174 -4.03 -0.11 15.25
C LEU A 174 -5.09 1.00 15.34
N TYR A 175 -5.56 1.52 14.21
CA TYR A 175 -6.62 2.52 14.18
C TYR A 175 -7.97 1.95 14.63
N PRO A 176 -8.59 0.98 13.94
CA PRO A 176 -9.93 0.51 14.29
C PRO A 176 -9.99 -0.16 15.67
N GLU A 177 -9.00 -0.99 16.01
CA GLU A 177 -8.97 -1.64 17.33
C GLU A 177 -8.55 -0.66 18.42
N GLY A 178 -7.69 0.32 18.14
CA GLY A 178 -7.27 1.33 19.11
C GLY A 178 -8.40 2.26 19.54
N VAL A 179 -9.26 2.69 18.61
CA VAL A 179 -10.46 3.47 18.93
C VAL A 179 -11.38 2.67 19.86
N LYS A 180 -11.67 1.42 19.50
CA LYS A 180 -12.50 0.51 20.29
C LYS A 180 -11.90 0.26 21.68
N ALA A 181 -10.62 -0.11 21.74
CA ALA A 181 -9.91 -0.42 22.98
C ALA A 181 -9.83 0.78 23.92
N THR A 182 -9.75 2.01 23.39
CA THR A 182 -9.81 3.23 24.20
C THR A 182 -11.16 3.37 24.91
N VAL A 183 -12.27 3.10 24.21
CA VAL A 183 -13.62 3.14 24.81
C VAL A 183 -13.80 2.01 25.82
N ASP A 184 -13.33 0.79 25.50
CA ASP A 184 -13.31 -0.34 26.44
C ASP A 184 -12.56 0.02 27.73
N ALA A 185 -11.41 0.69 27.62
CA ALA A 185 -10.62 1.14 28.78
C ALA A 185 -11.41 2.11 29.66
N VAL A 186 -12.07 3.11 29.04
CA VAL A 186 -12.90 4.08 29.77
C VAL A 186 -14.08 3.40 30.46
N ASN A 187 -14.74 2.44 29.82
CA ASN A 187 -15.82 1.67 30.43
C ASN A 187 -15.35 0.87 31.65
N LEU A 188 -14.20 0.21 31.56
CA LEU A 188 -13.62 -0.50 32.71
C LEU A 188 -13.34 0.44 33.88
N ILE A 189 -12.94 1.69 33.61
CA ILE A 189 -12.71 2.71 34.64
C ILE A 189 -14.04 3.13 35.28
N ALA A 190 -15.06 3.40 34.45
CA ALA A 190 -16.39 3.80 34.91
C ALA A 190 -17.03 2.76 35.83
N GLU A 191 -16.80 1.47 35.53
CA GLU A 191 -17.29 0.34 36.31
C GLU A 191 -16.43 0.00 37.53
N GLY A 192 -15.29 0.68 37.73
CA GLY A 192 -14.36 0.42 38.83
C GLY A 192 -13.60 -0.91 38.70
N ARG A 193 -13.46 -1.44 37.48
CA ARG A 193 -12.80 -2.73 37.17
C ARG A 193 -11.45 -2.59 36.46
N ALA A 194 -11.02 -1.37 36.13
CA ALA A 194 -9.78 -1.12 35.39
C ALA A 194 -8.55 -1.53 36.21
N PRO A 195 -7.69 -2.44 35.70
CA PRO A 195 -6.49 -2.86 36.40
C PRO A 195 -5.36 -1.83 36.29
N ARG A 196 -4.36 -1.96 37.16
CA ARG A 196 -3.09 -1.21 37.15
C ARG A 196 -1.95 -2.19 37.19
N ILE A 197 -1.60 -2.77 36.05
CA ILE A 197 -0.58 -3.81 35.95
C ILE A 197 0.77 -3.13 35.74
N THR A 198 1.67 -3.18 36.72
CA THR A 198 3.02 -2.64 36.57
C THR A 198 3.71 -3.28 35.36
N GLN A 199 4.31 -2.46 34.49
CA GLN A 199 5.06 -2.96 33.35
C GLN A 199 6.28 -3.77 33.84
N PRO A 200 6.59 -4.92 33.21
CA PRO A 200 7.83 -5.64 33.50
C PRO A 200 9.06 -4.84 33.03
N GLU A 201 10.21 -5.07 33.66
CA GLU A 201 11.50 -4.54 33.19
C GLU A 201 12.02 -5.32 31.97
N GLU A 202 11.73 -6.62 31.91
CA GLU A 202 12.10 -7.49 30.80
C GLU A 202 11.33 -7.09 29.53
N GLY A 203 12.06 -6.96 28.41
CA GLY A 203 11.49 -6.53 27.13
C GLY A 203 11.24 -5.03 27.01
N ALA A 204 11.53 -4.24 28.05
CA ALA A 204 11.41 -2.79 27.98
C ALA A 204 12.42 -2.19 27.01
N SER A 205 11.95 -1.37 26.07
CA SER A 205 12.82 -0.68 25.11
C SER A 205 12.33 0.73 24.85
N TYR A 206 13.26 1.60 24.44
CA TYR A 206 13.01 2.96 24.02
C TYR A 206 13.91 3.27 22.84
N GLU A 207 13.31 3.71 21.74
CA GLU A 207 14.05 4.01 20.52
C GLU A 207 13.92 5.48 20.10
N PRO A 208 14.86 6.00 19.29
CA PRO A 208 14.82 7.39 18.84
C PRO A 208 13.55 7.76 18.07
N TYR A 209 13.15 9.03 18.18
CA TYR A 209 12.06 9.62 17.41
C TYR A 209 12.47 9.83 15.94
N ILE A 210 12.48 8.74 15.16
CA ILE A 210 13.02 8.68 13.80
C ILE A 210 12.31 9.66 12.84
N THR A 211 11.01 9.90 13.05
CA THR A 211 10.24 10.86 12.26
C THR A 211 10.70 12.32 12.46
N ALA A 212 11.18 12.67 13.66
CA ALA A 212 11.70 14.00 13.95
C ALA A 212 13.19 14.15 13.62
N LYS A 213 13.87 13.05 13.29
CA LYS A 213 15.29 12.97 12.95
C LYS A 213 15.46 12.13 11.68
N PRO A 214 14.99 12.61 10.51
CA PRO A 214 14.98 11.84 9.27
C PRO A 214 16.37 11.41 8.81
N GLU A 215 17.44 12.02 9.30
CA GLU A 215 18.82 11.55 9.12
C GLU A 215 19.05 10.13 9.64
N LEU A 216 18.29 9.69 10.65
CA LEU A 216 18.33 8.34 11.20
C LEU A 216 17.67 7.30 10.28
N ALA A 217 16.94 7.73 9.24
CA ALA A 217 16.33 6.86 8.25
C ALA A 217 17.27 6.56 7.05
N GLN A 218 18.58 6.87 7.18
CA GLN A 218 19.57 6.47 6.20
C GLN A 218 19.77 4.95 6.21
N ILE A 219 19.77 4.34 5.04
CA ILE A 219 19.98 2.89 4.88
C ILE A 219 21.43 2.53 5.22
N ASP A 220 21.58 1.54 6.10
CA ASP A 220 22.84 0.85 6.31
C ASP A 220 22.90 -0.43 5.46
N TRP A 221 23.80 -0.43 4.48
CA TRP A 221 24.00 -1.54 3.56
C TRP A 221 24.69 -2.77 4.19
N ALA A 222 25.17 -2.68 5.44
CA ALA A 222 25.68 -3.83 6.19
C ALA A 222 24.56 -4.78 6.65
N TRP A 223 23.30 -4.36 6.57
CA TRP A 223 22.16 -5.18 6.97
C TRP A 223 21.89 -6.37 6.05
N ARG A 224 21.47 -7.48 6.65
CA ARG A 224 20.98 -8.67 5.92
C ARG A 224 19.64 -8.36 5.28
N GLN A 225 19.23 -9.17 4.31
CA GLN A 225 17.99 -8.98 3.55
C GLN A 225 16.76 -8.63 4.40
N CYS A 226 16.51 -9.42 5.46
CA CYS A 226 15.34 -9.21 6.32
C CYS A 226 15.42 -7.88 7.09
N GLN A 227 16.60 -7.51 7.58
CA GLN A 227 16.82 -6.25 8.30
C GLN A 227 16.65 -5.05 7.36
N LEU A 228 17.20 -5.15 6.15
CA LEU A 228 17.06 -4.10 5.13
C LEU A 228 15.58 -3.91 4.74
N HIS A 229 14.86 -4.99 4.46
CA HIS A 229 13.42 -4.94 4.18
C HIS A 229 12.62 -4.35 5.34
N ASN A 230 12.89 -4.79 6.57
CA ASN A 230 12.22 -4.29 7.77
C ASN A 230 12.47 -2.80 8.00
N PHE A 231 13.71 -2.35 7.78
CA PHE A 231 14.05 -0.94 7.89
C PHE A 231 13.31 -0.10 6.86
N ILE A 232 13.23 -0.56 5.61
CA ILE A 232 12.54 0.16 4.54
C ILE A 232 11.04 0.21 4.80
N ARG A 233 10.37 -0.93 5.04
CA ARG A 233 8.92 -0.97 5.32
C ARG A 233 8.53 -0.23 6.60
N GLY A 234 9.41 -0.25 7.61
CA GLY A 234 9.21 0.44 8.87
C GLY A 234 9.37 1.96 8.77
N ASN A 235 10.03 2.46 7.73
CA ASN A 235 10.16 3.88 7.43
C ASN A 235 9.41 4.27 6.15
N ASP A 236 8.53 3.41 5.64
CA ASP A 236 7.82 3.66 4.38
C ASP A 236 6.98 4.95 4.49
N ASN A 237 7.21 5.89 3.56
CA ASN A 237 6.66 7.26 3.51
C ASN A 237 7.00 8.17 4.71
N VAL A 238 7.11 7.65 5.93
CA VAL A 238 7.28 8.44 7.16
C VAL A 238 8.41 7.84 8.01
N PRO A 239 9.61 8.46 8.02
CA PRO A 239 10.04 9.62 7.23
C PRO A 239 10.47 9.29 5.78
N GLY A 240 10.53 8.01 5.40
CA GLY A 240 11.14 7.53 4.15
C GLY A 240 12.55 7.02 4.38
N ALA A 241 12.77 5.70 4.22
CA ALA A 241 14.12 5.13 4.22
C ALA A 241 14.89 5.61 3.00
N TRP A 242 16.10 6.13 3.17
CA TRP A 242 16.81 6.80 2.09
C TRP A 242 18.28 6.38 1.95
N THR A 243 18.81 6.54 0.75
CA THR A 243 20.21 6.32 0.38
C THR A 243 20.62 7.36 -0.67
N THR A 244 21.81 7.22 -1.25
CA THR A 244 22.30 8.10 -2.31
C THR A 244 22.53 7.33 -3.60
N PHE A 245 21.96 7.79 -4.71
CA PHE A 245 22.29 7.33 -6.06
C PHE A 245 23.08 8.43 -6.77
N ASN A 246 24.32 8.15 -7.19
CA ASN A 246 25.14 9.10 -7.95
C ASN A 246 25.22 10.49 -7.29
N GLY A 247 25.32 10.51 -5.95
CA GLY A 247 25.37 11.75 -5.15
C GLY A 247 24.03 12.41 -4.84
N GLN A 248 22.92 11.94 -5.40
CA GLN A 248 21.57 12.45 -5.13
C GLN A 248 20.85 11.61 -4.06
N LYS A 249 20.14 12.23 -3.13
CA LYS A 249 19.32 11.51 -2.16
C LYS A 249 18.11 10.86 -2.82
N VAL A 250 17.92 9.57 -2.56
CA VAL A 250 16.79 8.76 -3.05
C VAL A 250 16.16 8.01 -1.89
N THR A 251 14.84 8.13 -1.76
CA THR A 251 14.01 7.41 -0.80
C THR A 251 13.48 6.13 -1.46
N LEU A 252 13.60 5.00 -0.78
CA LEU A 252 13.13 3.69 -1.23
C LEU A 252 11.79 3.37 -0.56
N LEU A 253 10.79 3.02 -1.36
CA LEU A 253 9.42 2.76 -0.90
C LEU A 253 8.90 1.42 -1.43
N GLY A 254 8.00 0.78 -0.68
CA GLY A 254 7.36 -0.47 -1.08
C GLY A 254 8.36 -1.63 -1.17
N SER A 255 9.10 -1.90 -0.10
CA SER A 255 10.03 -3.03 -0.08
C SER A 255 9.31 -4.38 -0.03
N SER A 256 9.92 -5.39 -0.64
CA SER A 256 9.53 -6.79 -0.50
C SER A 256 10.75 -7.71 -0.54
N LEU A 257 10.68 -8.82 0.19
CA LEU A 257 11.74 -9.83 0.18
C LEU A 257 11.83 -10.51 -1.18
N TRP A 258 13.01 -10.46 -1.82
CA TRP A 258 13.27 -11.26 -3.00
C TRP A 258 13.67 -12.68 -2.57
N LYS A 259 12.70 -13.61 -2.61
CA LYS A 259 12.92 -14.99 -2.12
C LYS A 259 13.76 -15.86 -3.05
N ARG A 260 14.11 -15.37 -4.24
CA ARG A 260 14.99 -16.11 -5.17
C ARG A 260 16.45 -15.82 -4.86
N PHE A 261 17.31 -16.79 -5.15
CA PHE A 261 18.76 -16.59 -5.05
C PHE A 261 19.29 -15.71 -6.18
N ASP A 262 18.68 -15.82 -7.36
CA ASP A 262 19.17 -15.16 -8.57
C ASP A 262 18.27 -13.99 -8.98
N VAL A 263 18.88 -13.07 -9.72
CA VAL A 263 18.21 -11.97 -10.41
C VAL A 263 17.41 -12.52 -11.60
N PRO A 264 16.21 -11.99 -11.91
CA PRO A 264 15.47 -12.38 -13.11
C PRO A 264 16.31 -12.27 -14.38
N GLY A 265 16.20 -13.23 -15.30
CA GLY A 265 16.98 -13.23 -16.54
C GLY A 265 16.67 -12.07 -17.49
N ASN A 266 15.50 -11.46 -17.36
CA ASN A 266 15.08 -10.25 -18.09
C ASN A 266 15.42 -8.95 -17.33
N ALA A 267 16.02 -9.03 -16.15
CA ALA A 267 16.37 -7.83 -15.39
C ALA A 267 17.54 -7.10 -16.04
N ARG A 268 17.42 -5.77 -16.08
CA ARG A 268 18.44 -4.89 -16.62
C ARG A 268 19.36 -4.42 -15.51
N ALA A 269 20.66 -4.61 -15.68
CA ALA A 269 21.66 -4.02 -14.80
C ALA A 269 21.68 -2.50 -14.96
N VAL A 270 21.66 -1.78 -13.85
CA VAL A 270 21.79 -0.32 -13.80
C VAL A 270 22.95 0.01 -12.87
N GLU A 271 23.96 0.70 -13.40
CA GLU A 271 25.08 1.18 -12.60
C GLU A 271 24.63 2.34 -11.72
N VAL A 272 24.92 2.22 -10.42
CA VAL A 272 24.54 3.20 -9.40
C VAL A 272 25.69 3.33 -8.41
N GLU A 273 26.26 4.52 -8.31
CA GLU A 273 27.21 4.84 -7.26
C GLU A 273 26.48 5.03 -5.92
N GLY A 274 27.05 4.52 -4.83
CA GLY A 274 26.49 4.64 -3.48
C GLY A 274 25.71 3.42 -2.99
N VAL A 275 25.62 2.36 -3.79
CA VAL A 275 24.96 1.09 -3.42
C VAL A 275 25.94 -0.10 -3.49
N PRO A 276 25.69 -1.20 -2.75
CA PRO A 276 26.57 -2.37 -2.73
C PRO A 276 26.80 -2.96 -4.12
N GLY A 277 28.07 -3.11 -4.49
CA GLY A 277 28.47 -3.65 -5.79
C GLY A 277 28.30 -2.70 -6.96
N GLY A 278 27.86 -1.46 -6.74
CA GLY A 278 27.73 -0.44 -7.79
C GLY A 278 26.64 -0.72 -8.84
N VAL A 279 25.83 -1.77 -8.65
CA VAL A 279 24.84 -2.23 -9.62
C VAL A 279 23.56 -2.66 -8.91
N VAL A 280 22.43 -2.23 -9.46
CA VAL A 280 21.07 -2.68 -9.08
C VAL A 280 20.38 -3.26 -10.32
N TRP A 281 19.34 -4.08 -10.11
CA TRP A 281 18.71 -4.82 -11.19
C TRP A 281 17.25 -4.41 -11.35
N ALA A 282 16.96 -3.68 -12.43
CA ALA A 282 15.61 -3.24 -12.75
C ALA A 282 14.84 -4.38 -13.44
N HIS A 283 13.64 -4.68 -12.95
CA HIS A 283 12.75 -5.69 -13.53
C HIS A 283 11.30 -5.20 -13.50
N ASP A 284 10.40 -5.95 -14.10
CA ASP A 284 8.96 -5.67 -14.20
C ASP A 284 8.29 -5.15 -12.91
N LYS A 285 8.69 -5.65 -11.74
CA LYS A 285 8.08 -5.32 -10.44
C LYS A 285 8.92 -4.43 -9.53
N GLY A 286 10.03 -3.88 -10.02
CA GLY A 286 10.83 -2.95 -9.22
C GLY A 286 12.32 -3.01 -9.50
N LEU A 287 13.09 -2.70 -8.45
CA LEU A 287 14.53 -2.60 -8.47
C LEU A 287 15.12 -3.43 -7.34
N LEU A 288 16.00 -4.39 -7.68
CA LEU A 288 16.62 -5.28 -6.72
C LEU A 288 17.92 -4.71 -6.17
N PHE A 289 17.99 -4.64 -4.84
CA PHE A 289 19.17 -4.25 -4.08
C PHE A 289 19.77 -5.46 -3.38
N LYS A 290 21.08 -5.62 -3.51
CA LYS A 290 21.80 -6.71 -2.85
C LYS A 290 22.09 -6.36 -1.39
N ALA A 291 21.65 -7.21 -0.47
CA ALA A 291 21.93 -7.11 0.96
C ALA A 291 23.25 -7.81 1.33
N SER A 292 23.69 -7.63 2.58
CA SER A 292 25.01 -8.13 3.03
C SER A 292 25.13 -9.66 3.09
N ASP A 293 24.01 -10.38 3.18
CA ASP A 293 23.94 -11.85 3.11
C ASP A 293 23.83 -12.38 1.67
N GLY A 294 23.98 -11.52 0.67
CA GLY A 294 24.00 -11.88 -0.75
C GLY A 294 22.62 -12.05 -1.38
N LYS A 295 21.54 -11.97 -0.60
CA LYS A 295 20.16 -11.99 -1.08
C LYS A 295 19.69 -10.59 -1.49
N TYR A 296 18.52 -10.49 -2.11
CA TYR A 296 18.02 -9.22 -2.66
C TYR A 296 16.77 -8.69 -1.96
N VAL A 297 16.62 -7.37 -1.88
CA VAL A 297 15.35 -6.71 -1.51
C VAL A 297 14.82 -6.02 -2.76
N ASN A 298 13.56 -6.27 -3.10
CA ASN A 298 12.88 -5.55 -4.18
C ASN A 298 12.29 -4.26 -3.65
N ILE A 299 12.44 -3.17 -4.41
CA ILE A 299 11.86 -1.86 -4.14
C ILE A 299 10.90 -1.52 -5.27
N ASP A 300 9.67 -1.18 -4.93
CA ASP A 300 8.64 -0.86 -5.93
C ASP A 300 8.76 0.56 -6.47
N THR A 301 9.08 1.52 -5.60
CA THR A 301 8.99 2.96 -5.88
C THR A 301 10.22 3.70 -5.36
N LEU A 302 10.70 4.67 -6.15
CA LEU A 302 11.78 5.59 -5.79
C LEU A 302 11.22 7.01 -5.69
N LYS A 303 11.62 7.74 -4.65
CA LYS A 303 11.34 9.17 -4.52
C LYS A 303 12.65 9.96 -4.42
N PHE A 304 12.87 10.87 -5.34
CA PHE A 304 14.06 11.71 -5.42
C PHE A 304 13.93 12.97 -4.55
N GLU A 305 15.06 13.62 -4.31
CA GLU A 305 15.16 14.83 -3.48
C GLU A 305 14.38 16.02 -4.04
N ASP A 306 14.23 16.11 -5.36
CA ASP A 306 13.43 17.12 -6.05
C ASP A 306 11.90 16.87 -5.95
N GLY A 307 11.50 15.79 -5.29
CA GLY A 307 10.11 15.37 -5.14
C GLY A 307 9.62 14.41 -6.22
N LYS A 308 10.39 14.18 -7.29
CA LYS A 308 10.02 13.23 -8.37
C LYS A 308 9.84 11.83 -7.80
N VAL A 309 8.72 11.19 -8.11
CA VAL A 309 8.44 9.80 -7.71
C VAL A 309 8.32 8.96 -8.97
N ILE A 310 9.03 7.83 -9.03
CA ILE A 310 8.95 6.92 -10.18
C ILE A 310 8.76 5.47 -9.73
N LYS A 311 8.17 4.67 -10.61
CA LYS A 311 8.25 3.21 -10.53
C LYS A 311 9.72 2.80 -10.63
N ALA A 312 10.21 2.03 -9.66
CA ALA A 312 11.63 1.69 -9.58
C ALA A 312 12.10 0.84 -10.78
N SER A 313 11.19 0.09 -11.43
CA SER A 313 11.44 -0.66 -12.66
C SER A 313 11.87 0.22 -13.85
N LYS A 314 11.46 1.49 -13.86
CA LYS A 314 11.81 2.46 -14.91
C LYS A 314 13.16 3.13 -14.68
N TYR A 315 13.77 2.96 -13.51
CA TYR A 315 15.01 3.66 -13.18
C TYR A 315 16.17 3.29 -14.11
N GLY A 316 16.86 4.31 -14.64
CA GLY A 316 17.96 4.15 -15.58
C GLY A 316 17.54 3.69 -16.98
N ALA A 317 16.24 3.62 -17.30
CA ALA A 317 15.82 3.48 -18.69
C ALA A 317 16.20 4.78 -19.42
N THR A 318 16.70 4.68 -20.65
CA THR A 318 16.84 5.86 -21.51
C THR A 318 15.44 6.36 -21.80
N ASP A 319 15.07 7.51 -21.23
CA ASP A 319 13.78 8.15 -21.44
C ASP A 319 13.48 8.17 -22.95
N GLY A 320 12.45 7.41 -23.35
CA GLY A 320 11.58 7.95 -24.39
C GLY A 320 11.09 9.28 -23.82
N ALA A 321 11.32 10.35 -24.56
CA ALA A 321 10.91 11.70 -24.20
C ALA A 321 9.53 11.65 -23.52
N GLU A 322 9.34 12.46 -22.46
CA GLU A 322 8.00 12.79 -21.97
C GLU A 322 7.19 13.33 -23.17
N GLU A 323 6.50 12.43 -23.87
CA GLU A 323 5.55 12.81 -24.91
C GLU A 323 4.48 13.59 -24.18
N LYS A 324 4.43 14.90 -24.41
CA LYS A 324 3.25 15.69 -24.08
C LYS A 324 2.07 15.00 -24.75
N ILE A 325 1.26 14.34 -23.94
CA ILE A 325 0.07 13.65 -24.40
C ILE A 325 -0.86 14.72 -24.98
N GLU A 326 -0.99 14.77 -26.31
CA GLU A 326 -2.02 15.59 -26.95
C GLU A 326 -3.38 14.95 -26.68
N LEU A 327 -4.21 15.65 -25.92
CA LEU A 327 -5.54 15.18 -25.52
C LEU A 327 -6.51 15.25 -26.71
N ASN A 328 -7.29 14.18 -26.91
CA ASN A 328 -8.41 14.19 -27.85
C ASN A 328 -9.61 14.99 -27.28
N GLU A 329 -10.63 15.24 -28.10
CA GLU A 329 -11.78 16.06 -27.68
C GLU A 329 -12.56 15.45 -26.50
N ASP A 330 -12.65 14.13 -26.42
CA ASP A 330 -13.34 13.44 -25.32
C ASP A 330 -12.54 13.52 -24.01
N GLU A 331 -11.21 13.43 -24.08
CA GLU A 331 -10.31 13.56 -22.93
C GLU A 331 -10.26 14.99 -22.39
N LYS A 332 -10.38 16.00 -23.26
CA LYS A 332 -10.49 17.41 -22.84
C LYS A 332 -11.73 17.66 -21.99
N LEU A 333 -12.82 16.91 -22.20
CA LEU A 333 -14.04 17.02 -21.40
C LEU A 333 -13.83 16.57 -19.94
N LEU A 334 -12.81 15.76 -19.66
CA LEU A 334 -12.49 15.31 -18.29
C LEU A 334 -11.81 16.40 -17.45
N ILE A 335 -11.16 17.39 -18.07
CA ILE A 335 -10.33 18.38 -17.37
C ILE A 335 -11.15 19.20 -16.38
N SER A 336 -12.29 19.76 -16.82
CA SER A 336 -13.12 20.61 -15.96
C SER A 336 -13.66 19.86 -14.73
N PRO A 337 -14.31 18.69 -14.87
CA PRO A 337 -14.74 17.89 -13.72
C PRO A 337 -13.60 17.53 -12.76
N LEU A 338 -12.43 17.16 -13.27
CA LEU A 338 -11.27 16.82 -12.45
C LEU A 338 -10.73 18.03 -11.69
N LYS A 339 -10.66 19.21 -12.32
CA LYS A 339 -10.27 20.45 -11.63
C LYS A 339 -11.26 20.84 -10.54
N GLU A 340 -12.55 20.65 -10.76
CA GLU A 340 -13.58 20.91 -9.73
C GLU A 340 -13.45 19.95 -8.54
N ALA A 341 -13.14 18.66 -8.79
CA ALA A 341 -12.86 17.70 -7.72
C ALA A 341 -11.63 18.12 -6.89
N TRP A 342 -10.53 18.48 -7.54
CA TRP A 342 -9.33 19.01 -6.87
C TRP A 342 -9.62 20.29 -6.10
N LYS A 343 -10.35 21.24 -6.70
CA LYS A 343 -10.75 22.50 -6.07
C LYS A 343 -11.64 22.31 -4.87
N ALA A 344 -12.60 21.38 -4.92
CA ALA A 344 -13.49 21.07 -3.81
C ALA A 344 -12.75 20.55 -2.57
N ILE A 345 -11.60 19.90 -2.79
CA ILE A 345 -10.76 19.35 -1.72
C ILE A 345 -9.74 20.37 -1.23
N LEU A 346 -9.00 21.00 -2.14
CA LEU A 346 -7.91 21.91 -1.81
C LEU A 346 -8.41 23.30 -1.41
N ASN A 347 -9.64 23.65 -1.80
CA ASN A 347 -10.24 24.96 -1.64
C ASN A 347 -9.40 26.09 -2.27
N MET A 348 -8.87 25.83 -3.48
CA MET A 348 -8.08 26.76 -4.27
C MET A 348 -8.25 26.49 -5.78
N ASP A 349 -7.85 27.44 -6.61
CA ASP A 349 -7.86 27.25 -8.06
C ASP A 349 -6.74 26.30 -8.52
N ILE A 350 -7.02 25.51 -9.56
CA ILE A 350 -6.17 24.39 -9.99
C ILE A 350 -5.61 24.67 -11.39
N ASP A 351 -4.29 24.71 -11.48
CA ASP A 351 -3.53 24.69 -12.73
C ASP A 351 -2.77 23.37 -12.89
N ASN A 352 -2.01 23.21 -13.98
CA ASN A 352 -1.29 21.96 -14.26
C ASN A 352 -0.11 21.72 -13.31
N GLU A 353 0.42 22.76 -12.67
CA GLU A 353 1.58 22.67 -11.76
C GLU A 353 1.14 22.52 -10.29
N THR A 354 -0.16 22.68 -10.02
CA THR A 354 -0.73 22.55 -8.68
C THR A 354 -0.46 21.16 -8.15
N ASN A 355 0.35 21.08 -7.08
CA ASN A 355 0.68 19.85 -6.37
C ASN A 355 -0.34 19.59 -5.27
N PHE A 356 -0.96 18.41 -5.30
CA PHE A 356 -2.03 18.02 -4.40
C PHE A 356 -1.60 18.01 -2.92
N PHE A 357 -0.42 17.47 -2.62
CA PHE A 357 0.05 17.31 -1.25
C PHE A 357 0.71 18.57 -0.70
N ASP A 358 1.44 19.31 -1.54
CA ASP A 358 2.04 20.59 -1.13
C ASP A 358 0.97 21.65 -0.83
N ALA A 359 -0.20 21.55 -1.49
CA ALA A 359 -1.39 22.32 -1.17
C ALA A 359 -2.09 21.91 0.16
N GLY A 360 -1.50 20.97 0.91
CA GLY A 360 -1.94 20.56 2.23
C GLY A 360 -3.01 19.47 2.24
N ALA A 361 -3.23 18.76 1.13
CA ALA A 361 -4.10 17.59 1.12
C ALA A 361 -3.49 16.43 1.92
N THR A 362 -4.36 15.69 2.60
CA THR A 362 -4.03 14.51 3.37
C THR A 362 -4.28 13.22 2.57
N SER A 363 -3.88 12.08 3.12
CA SER A 363 -4.21 10.78 2.52
C SER A 363 -5.72 10.47 2.53
N ALA A 364 -6.49 11.08 3.44
CA ALA A 364 -7.94 10.99 3.45
C ALA A 364 -8.55 11.79 2.29
N ASP A 365 -8.01 12.98 2.04
CA ASP A 365 -8.39 13.82 0.90
C ASP A 365 -8.08 13.14 -0.43
N LEU A 366 -6.94 12.44 -0.52
CA LEU A 366 -6.61 11.63 -1.69
C LEU A 366 -7.61 10.51 -1.90
N THR A 367 -8.05 9.82 -0.84
CA THR A 367 -9.05 8.74 -0.98
C THR A 367 -10.35 9.28 -1.55
N ARG A 368 -10.81 10.44 -1.05
CA ARG A 368 -11.98 11.14 -1.57
C ARG A 368 -11.80 11.56 -3.03
N LEU A 369 -10.63 12.10 -3.39
CA LEU A 369 -10.32 12.47 -4.77
C LEU A 369 -10.45 11.25 -5.69
N LEU A 370 -9.89 10.10 -5.29
CA LEU A 370 -9.92 8.88 -6.10
C LEU A 370 -11.35 8.36 -6.31
N GLU A 371 -12.21 8.45 -5.31
CA GLU A 371 -13.63 8.12 -5.45
C GLU A 371 -14.33 9.02 -6.48
N GLU A 372 -14.10 10.33 -6.43
CA GLU A 372 -14.65 11.28 -7.41
C GLU A 372 -14.09 11.04 -8.82
N VAL A 373 -12.78 10.76 -8.94
CA VAL A 373 -12.12 10.44 -10.22
C VAL A 373 -12.66 9.15 -10.82
N ASN A 374 -12.91 8.12 -10.00
CA ASN A 374 -13.51 6.86 -10.45
C ASN A 374 -14.91 7.10 -11.03
N VAL A 375 -15.69 8.00 -10.43
CA VAL A 375 -17.02 8.40 -10.95
C VAL A 375 -16.91 9.18 -12.25
N ILE A 376 -15.96 10.12 -12.35
CA ILE A 376 -15.76 10.98 -13.52
C ILE A 376 -15.25 10.17 -14.73
N SER A 377 -14.26 9.31 -14.51
CA SER A 377 -13.54 8.60 -15.58
C SER A 377 -14.07 7.20 -15.87
N GLY A 378 -14.84 6.60 -14.95
CA GLY A 378 -15.31 5.21 -15.04
C GLY A 378 -14.19 4.17 -14.87
N MET A 379 -12.98 4.59 -14.47
CA MET A 379 -11.80 3.74 -14.30
C MET A 379 -11.34 3.78 -12.84
N GLU A 380 -10.82 2.65 -12.35
CA GLU A 380 -10.23 2.57 -11.01
C GLU A 380 -8.80 3.14 -11.01
N PHE A 381 -8.62 4.22 -10.25
CA PHE A 381 -7.33 4.87 -10.04
C PHE A 381 -6.74 4.47 -8.68
N LEU A 382 -5.53 3.91 -8.67
CA LEU A 382 -4.90 3.40 -7.46
C LEU A 382 -4.24 4.54 -6.67
N THR A 383 -4.21 4.39 -5.35
CA THR A 383 -3.59 5.38 -4.46
C THR A 383 -2.12 5.63 -4.79
N CYS A 384 -1.35 4.58 -5.11
CA CYS A 384 0.06 4.71 -5.48
C CYS A 384 0.26 5.53 -6.76
N GLU A 385 -0.66 5.44 -7.72
CA GLU A 385 -0.58 6.19 -8.99
C GLU A 385 -0.77 7.69 -8.76
N ALA A 386 -1.69 8.07 -7.88
CA ALA A 386 -1.88 9.48 -7.52
C ALA A 386 -0.72 10.05 -6.71
N TYR A 387 -0.05 9.23 -5.91
CA TYR A 387 1.20 9.62 -5.25
C TYR A 387 2.37 9.79 -6.24
N MET A 388 2.39 9.01 -7.33
CA MET A 388 3.40 9.12 -8.40
C MET A 388 3.17 10.31 -9.34
N ALA A 389 1.98 10.90 -9.30
CA ALA A 389 1.58 12.01 -10.15
C ALA A 389 0.97 13.14 -9.30
N PRO A 390 1.77 13.76 -8.42
CA PRO A 390 1.27 14.69 -7.41
C PRO A 390 0.79 16.01 -8.00
N THR A 391 1.23 16.41 -9.20
CA THR A 391 0.71 17.59 -9.89
C THR A 391 -0.51 17.25 -10.74
N PHE A 392 -1.42 18.21 -10.93
CA PHE A 392 -2.61 18.00 -11.75
C PHE A 392 -2.28 17.57 -13.19
N GLY A 393 -1.22 18.14 -13.78
CA GLY A 393 -0.79 17.79 -15.14
C GLY A 393 -0.29 16.34 -15.24
N GLU A 394 0.54 15.90 -14.30
CA GLU A 394 0.99 14.50 -14.22
C GLU A 394 -0.19 13.56 -13.98
N PHE A 395 -1.10 13.94 -13.06
CA PHE A 395 -2.27 13.15 -12.70
C PHE A 395 -3.15 12.89 -13.92
N LEU A 396 -3.41 13.95 -14.70
CA LEU A 396 -4.16 13.88 -15.94
C LEU A 396 -3.46 12.98 -16.97
N ASN A 397 -2.14 13.07 -17.11
CA ASN A 397 -1.38 12.23 -18.05
C ASN A 397 -1.48 10.74 -17.69
N VAL A 398 -1.37 10.39 -16.40
CA VAL A 398 -1.51 8.99 -15.95
C VAL A 398 -2.93 8.49 -16.20
N LEU A 399 -3.95 9.29 -15.89
CA LEU A 399 -5.34 8.93 -16.12
C LEU A 399 -5.64 8.70 -17.61
N VAL A 400 -5.15 9.60 -18.47
CA VAL A 400 -5.35 9.50 -19.93
C VAL A 400 -4.60 8.29 -20.50
N SER A 401 -3.36 8.04 -20.07
CA SER A 401 -2.61 6.85 -20.46
C SER A 401 -3.36 5.56 -20.11
N LYS A 402 -4.01 5.53 -18.95
CA LYS A 402 -4.88 4.43 -18.52
C LYS A 402 -6.13 4.28 -19.38
N LEU A 403 -6.81 5.39 -19.68
CA LEU A 403 -8.02 5.41 -20.52
C LEU A 403 -7.73 4.91 -21.94
N ARG A 404 -6.57 5.29 -22.50
CA ARG A 404 -6.09 4.81 -23.80
C ARG A 404 -5.66 3.34 -23.78
N GLY A 405 -5.42 2.78 -22.59
CA GLY A 405 -4.88 1.44 -22.42
C GLY A 405 -3.40 1.35 -22.79
N ASP A 406 -2.67 2.47 -22.80
CA ASP A 406 -1.22 2.52 -23.07
C ASP A 406 -0.40 1.84 -21.96
N ASP A 407 -1.02 1.64 -20.78
CA ASP A 407 -0.47 0.88 -19.66
C ASP A 407 -0.58 -0.65 -19.84
N LYS A 408 -1.24 -1.12 -20.92
CA LYS A 408 -1.23 -2.54 -21.26
C LYS A 408 0.10 -2.85 -21.96
N PRO A 409 0.84 -3.88 -21.51
CA PRO A 409 2.05 -4.29 -22.20
C PRO A 409 1.69 -4.59 -23.67
N LYS A 410 2.27 -3.81 -24.60
CA LYS A 410 2.16 -4.10 -26.03
C LYS A 410 2.89 -5.41 -26.26
N LEU A 411 2.13 -6.46 -26.58
CA LEU A 411 2.69 -7.75 -26.96
C LEU A 411 3.43 -7.59 -28.29
N VAL A 412 4.75 -7.62 -28.23
CA VAL A 412 5.61 -7.63 -29.42
C VAL A 412 5.87 -9.09 -29.78
N PHE A 413 5.53 -9.48 -31.01
CA PHE A 413 5.76 -10.83 -31.50
C PHE A 413 6.00 -10.85 -33.01
N GLU A 414 6.82 -11.80 -33.43
CA GLU A 414 6.92 -12.16 -34.85
C GLU A 414 5.62 -12.84 -35.29
N LYS A 415 5.08 -12.41 -36.43
CA LYS A 415 3.78 -12.86 -36.94
C LYS A 415 3.88 -13.28 -38.39
N ILE A 416 3.04 -14.25 -38.76
CA ILE A 416 2.74 -14.56 -40.16
C ILE A 416 1.32 -14.12 -40.47
N GLU A 417 1.11 -13.71 -41.72
CA GLU A 417 -0.20 -13.32 -42.23
C GLU A 417 -0.58 -14.30 -43.34
N LYS A 418 -1.82 -14.80 -43.31
CA LYS A 418 -2.34 -15.70 -44.35
C LYS A 418 -3.81 -15.42 -44.63
N ASP A 419 -4.19 -15.60 -45.89
CA ASP A 419 -5.59 -15.57 -46.33
C ASP A 419 -6.10 -17.01 -46.45
N ILE A 420 -6.93 -17.45 -45.50
CA ILE A 420 -7.43 -18.83 -45.41
C ILE A 420 -8.93 -18.78 -45.14
N ASN A 421 -9.72 -19.61 -45.84
CA ASN A 421 -11.18 -19.65 -45.70
C ASN A 421 -11.88 -18.27 -45.87
N GLY A 422 -11.29 -17.37 -46.66
CA GLY A 422 -11.83 -16.02 -46.86
C GLY A 422 -11.59 -15.05 -45.68
N LEU A 423 -10.77 -15.44 -44.71
CA LEU A 423 -10.34 -14.62 -43.58
C LEU A 423 -8.85 -14.30 -43.70
N HIS A 424 -8.49 -13.06 -43.38
CA HIS A 424 -7.10 -12.66 -43.20
C HIS A 424 -6.71 -12.94 -41.74
N VAL A 425 -5.86 -13.94 -41.51
CA VAL A 425 -5.46 -14.37 -40.17
C VAL A 425 -4.03 -13.96 -39.86
N THR A 426 -3.79 -13.52 -38.62
CA THR A 426 -2.46 -13.15 -38.12
C THR A 426 -2.08 -14.11 -37.00
N VAL A 427 -0.96 -14.82 -37.15
CA VAL A 427 -0.55 -15.86 -36.19
C VAL A 427 0.84 -15.57 -35.62
N PRO A 428 1.02 -15.53 -34.29
CA PRO A 428 2.35 -15.45 -33.68
C PRO A 428 3.14 -16.74 -33.92
N VAL A 429 4.44 -16.64 -34.22
CA VAL A 429 5.29 -17.82 -34.47
C VAL A 429 6.16 -18.22 -33.27
N GLN A 430 6.23 -17.39 -32.24
CA GLN A 430 7.08 -17.59 -31.07
C GLN A 430 6.34 -18.33 -29.94
N MET A 431 7.10 -18.90 -29.00
CA MET A 431 6.52 -19.50 -27.80
C MET A 431 6.01 -18.40 -26.86
N PHE A 432 4.93 -18.64 -26.12
CA PHE A 432 4.42 -17.70 -25.14
C PHE A 432 4.74 -18.18 -23.72
N ILE A 433 5.68 -17.49 -23.03
CA ILE A 433 6.14 -17.85 -21.68
C ILE A 433 6.14 -16.58 -20.82
N ASN A 434 5.48 -16.63 -19.66
CA ASN A 434 5.45 -15.56 -18.67
C ASN A 434 4.93 -14.20 -19.19
N GLY A 435 3.91 -14.23 -20.07
CA GLY A 435 3.32 -13.00 -20.60
C GLY A 435 4.05 -12.42 -21.82
N GLU A 436 5.10 -13.09 -22.31
CA GLU A 436 5.93 -12.61 -23.42
C GLU A 436 6.04 -13.67 -24.52
N PHE A 437 6.15 -13.22 -25.77
CA PHE A 437 6.54 -14.06 -26.90
C PHE A 437 8.06 -14.15 -26.99
N CYS A 438 8.61 -15.36 -27.02
CA CYS A 438 10.05 -15.60 -27.07
C CYS A 438 10.43 -16.80 -27.95
N ASP A 439 11.63 -16.75 -28.51
CA ASP A 439 12.28 -17.88 -29.18
C ASP A 439 12.79 -18.94 -28.18
N SER A 440 13.16 -20.11 -28.70
CA SER A 440 13.81 -21.15 -27.89
C SER A 440 15.23 -20.74 -27.53
N GLU A 441 15.65 -21.03 -26.29
CA GLU A 441 17.05 -20.86 -25.88
C GLU A 441 18.03 -21.61 -26.79
N SER A 442 17.60 -22.72 -27.38
CA SER A 442 18.43 -23.51 -28.31
C SER A 442 18.50 -22.92 -29.72
N ASN A 443 17.72 -21.88 -30.02
CA ASN A 443 17.50 -21.29 -31.36
C ASN A 443 17.08 -22.30 -32.45
N ARG A 444 16.72 -23.54 -32.08
CA ARG A 444 16.23 -24.54 -33.02
C ARG A 444 14.81 -24.21 -33.40
N LYS A 445 14.49 -24.38 -34.68
CA LYS A 445 13.13 -24.26 -35.23
C LYS A 445 12.66 -25.61 -35.76
N MET A 446 11.35 -25.78 -35.90
CA MET A 446 10.71 -26.89 -36.59
C MET A 446 9.70 -26.37 -37.59
N ASP A 447 9.52 -27.10 -38.69
CA ASP A 447 8.55 -26.75 -39.71
C ASP A 447 7.16 -27.21 -39.26
N THR A 448 6.20 -26.29 -39.33
CA THR A 448 4.77 -26.62 -39.28
C THR A 448 4.30 -26.88 -40.70
N ILE A 449 3.69 -28.03 -40.96
CA ILE A 449 3.36 -28.50 -42.32
C ILE A 449 1.85 -28.54 -42.48
N ASP A 450 1.35 -28.02 -43.60
CA ASP A 450 -0.05 -28.11 -43.99
C ASP A 450 -0.35 -29.56 -44.41
N PRO A 451 -1.18 -30.30 -43.66
CA PRO A 451 -1.45 -31.71 -43.92
C PRO A 451 -2.26 -31.94 -45.21
N SER A 452 -2.88 -30.91 -45.78
CA SER A 452 -3.67 -31.03 -47.02
C SER A 452 -2.80 -31.06 -48.29
N ASN A 453 -1.60 -30.48 -48.23
CA ASN A 453 -0.76 -30.28 -49.41
C ASN A 453 0.75 -30.47 -49.16
N GLU A 454 1.14 -30.82 -47.93
CA GLU A 454 2.52 -31.09 -47.49
C GLU A 454 3.48 -29.89 -47.61
N LYS A 455 2.97 -28.68 -47.81
CA LYS A 455 3.79 -27.47 -47.84
C LYS A 455 4.00 -26.92 -46.44
N VAL A 456 5.19 -26.34 -46.22
CA VAL A 456 5.51 -25.65 -44.97
C VAL A 456 4.61 -24.43 -44.80
N ILE A 457 3.91 -24.35 -43.67
CA ILE A 457 3.11 -23.20 -43.26
C ILE A 457 4.03 -22.08 -42.77
N CYS A 458 4.87 -22.40 -41.79
CA CYS A 458 5.88 -21.52 -41.19
C CYS A 458 6.89 -22.36 -40.36
N GLN A 459 7.88 -21.68 -39.78
CA GLN A 459 8.80 -22.28 -38.82
C GLN A 459 8.53 -21.75 -37.41
N VAL A 460 8.40 -22.64 -36.44
CA VAL A 460 8.17 -22.30 -35.03
C VAL A 460 9.33 -22.78 -34.15
N PRO A 461 9.62 -22.13 -33.01
CA PRO A 461 10.68 -22.57 -32.12
C PRO A 461 10.45 -23.99 -31.59
N LYS A 462 11.53 -24.79 -31.59
CA LYS A 462 11.56 -26.11 -30.97
C LYS A 462 12.03 -26.00 -29.54
N ALA A 463 11.08 -25.98 -28.60
CA ALA A 463 11.34 -25.88 -27.17
C ALA A 463 12.42 -26.87 -26.69
N SER A 464 13.38 -26.36 -25.94
CA SER A 464 14.39 -27.15 -25.22
C SER A 464 13.88 -27.56 -23.84
N THR A 465 14.60 -28.45 -23.15
CA THR A 465 14.31 -28.78 -21.76
C THR A 465 14.37 -27.55 -20.85
N LYS A 466 15.30 -26.61 -21.10
CA LYS A 466 15.40 -25.36 -20.35
C LYS A 466 14.20 -24.44 -20.56
N ASP A 467 13.64 -24.40 -21.77
CA ASP A 467 12.45 -23.61 -22.08
C ASP A 467 11.23 -24.15 -21.32
N VAL A 468 11.09 -25.48 -21.24
CA VAL A 468 10.05 -26.14 -20.44
C VAL A 468 10.25 -25.86 -18.95
N ASP A 469 11.47 -26.00 -18.44
CA ASP A 469 11.80 -25.69 -17.03
C ASP A 469 11.53 -24.23 -16.69
N ARG A 470 11.78 -23.31 -17.64
CA ARG A 470 11.41 -21.89 -17.51
C ARG A 470 9.90 -21.73 -17.43
N ALA A 471 9.13 -22.33 -18.36
CA ALA A 471 7.67 -22.24 -18.36
C ALA A 471 7.04 -22.78 -17.06
N VAL A 472 7.51 -23.94 -16.58
CA VAL A 472 7.04 -24.54 -15.31
C VAL A 472 7.39 -23.66 -14.12
N ARG A 473 8.60 -23.08 -14.07
CA ARG A 473 8.98 -22.13 -13.02
C ARG A 473 8.09 -20.89 -13.04
N CYS A 474 7.86 -20.28 -14.20
CA CYS A 474 6.99 -19.11 -14.31
C CYS A 474 5.54 -19.42 -13.89
N ALA A 475 5.01 -20.59 -14.27
CA ALA A 475 3.68 -21.03 -13.84
C ALA A 475 3.61 -21.23 -12.31
N SER A 476 4.61 -21.88 -11.72
CA SER A 476 4.74 -22.05 -10.27
C SER A 476 4.82 -20.69 -9.56
N GLU A 477 5.61 -19.76 -10.10
CA GLU A 477 5.75 -18.41 -9.56
C GLU A 477 4.44 -17.61 -9.62
N ALA A 478 3.74 -17.65 -10.76
CA ALA A 478 2.43 -17.02 -10.91
C ALA A 478 1.40 -17.63 -9.94
N PHE A 479 1.50 -18.93 -9.65
CA PHE A 479 0.64 -19.59 -8.70
C PHE A 479 0.95 -19.23 -7.25
N TYR A 480 2.21 -19.33 -6.79
CA TYR A 480 2.52 -19.12 -5.37
C TYR A 480 2.69 -17.64 -4.98
N TYR A 481 3.11 -16.80 -5.93
CA TYR A 481 3.51 -15.41 -5.65
C TYR A 481 2.86 -14.39 -6.58
N GLY A 482 2.16 -14.83 -7.62
CA GLY A 482 1.42 -13.96 -8.52
C GLY A 482 0.07 -13.52 -7.95
N GLU A 483 -0.58 -12.62 -8.67
CA GLU A 483 -1.89 -12.07 -8.28
C GLU A 483 -2.97 -13.15 -8.30
N TRP A 484 -2.88 -14.13 -9.22
CA TRP A 484 -3.92 -15.13 -9.45
C TRP A 484 -4.34 -15.91 -8.19
N SER A 485 -3.41 -16.37 -7.35
CA SER A 485 -3.75 -17.11 -6.12
C SER A 485 -4.27 -16.23 -4.99
N ARG A 486 -4.01 -14.93 -5.07
CA ARG A 486 -4.46 -13.91 -4.10
C ARG A 486 -5.76 -13.25 -4.52
N MET A 487 -6.13 -13.32 -5.81
CA MET A 487 -7.40 -12.83 -6.33
C MET A 487 -8.58 -13.59 -5.73
N SER A 488 -9.64 -12.85 -5.44
CA SER A 488 -10.89 -13.45 -4.99
C SER A 488 -11.42 -14.43 -6.04
N ALA A 489 -12.17 -15.43 -5.58
CA ALA A 489 -12.73 -16.42 -6.50
C ALA A 489 -13.65 -15.77 -7.55
N ARG A 490 -14.39 -14.72 -7.15
CA ARG A 490 -15.22 -13.90 -8.04
C ARG A 490 -14.41 -13.21 -9.14
N GLU A 491 -13.28 -12.59 -8.81
CA GLU A 491 -12.44 -11.92 -9.80
C GLU A 491 -11.83 -12.90 -10.79
N ARG A 492 -11.38 -14.07 -10.30
CA ARG A 492 -10.92 -15.16 -11.17
C ARG A 492 -12.02 -15.61 -12.13
N GLY A 493 -13.24 -15.81 -11.65
CA GLY A 493 -14.40 -16.12 -12.49
C GLY A 493 -14.62 -15.08 -13.59
N ARG A 494 -14.56 -13.78 -13.25
CA ARG A 494 -14.70 -12.69 -14.22
C ARG A 494 -13.64 -12.76 -15.33
N LEU A 495 -12.38 -13.04 -14.99
CA LEU A 495 -11.30 -13.16 -15.97
C LEU A 495 -11.49 -14.38 -16.89
N LEU A 496 -11.93 -15.51 -16.34
CA LEU A 496 -12.20 -16.72 -17.13
C LEU A 496 -13.39 -16.54 -18.08
N PHE A 497 -14.46 -15.87 -17.65
CA PHE A 497 -15.57 -15.51 -18.53
C PHE A 497 -15.12 -14.60 -19.66
N ARG A 498 -14.32 -13.57 -19.34
CA ARG A 498 -13.76 -12.66 -20.34
C ARG A 498 -12.92 -13.40 -21.39
N LEU A 499 -12.11 -14.37 -20.98
CA LEU A 499 -11.35 -15.22 -21.91
C LEU A 499 -12.29 -16.00 -22.83
N ALA A 500 -13.34 -16.61 -22.28
CA ALA A 500 -14.31 -17.36 -23.07
C ALA A 500 -15.07 -16.48 -24.08
N ASP A 501 -15.40 -15.24 -23.70
CA ASP A 501 -16.08 -14.30 -24.59
C ASP A 501 -15.16 -13.85 -25.73
N LEU A 502 -13.88 -13.57 -25.46
CA LEU A 502 -12.89 -13.29 -26.50
C LEU A 502 -12.69 -14.49 -27.44
N MET A 503 -12.66 -15.71 -26.91
CA MET A 503 -12.58 -16.90 -27.74
C MET A 503 -13.82 -17.09 -28.63
N GLU A 504 -15.02 -16.76 -28.15
CA GLU A 504 -16.26 -16.82 -28.95
C GLU A 504 -16.29 -15.73 -30.02
N GLU A 505 -15.82 -14.52 -29.70
CA GLU A 505 -15.65 -13.41 -30.66
C GLU A 505 -14.72 -13.82 -31.82
N HIS A 506 -13.57 -14.42 -31.51
CA HIS A 506 -12.56 -14.86 -32.48
C HIS A 506 -12.71 -16.32 -32.94
N LYS A 507 -13.87 -16.93 -32.71
CA LYS A 507 -14.07 -18.37 -32.92
C LYS A 507 -13.80 -18.86 -34.33
N GLN A 508 -14.17 -18.06 -35.34
CA GLN A 508 -13.96 -18.41 -36.75
C GLN A 508 -12.48 -18.35 -37.14
N GLU A 509 -11.74 -17.37 -36.58
CA GLU A 509 -10.30 -17.22 -36.78
C GLU A 509 -9.56 -18.39 -36.14
N LEU A 510 -9.83 -18.69 -34.86
CA LEU A 510 -9.25 -19.83 -34.14
C LEU A 510 -9.53 -21.16 -34.87
N ALA A 511 -10.75 -21.36 -35.37
CA ALA A 511 -11.11 -22.57 -36.11
C ALA A 511 -10.39 -22.67 -37.47
N THR A 512 -10.08 -21.54 -38.09
CA THR A 512 -9.31 -21.50 -39.34
C THR A 512 -7.86 -21.89 -39.11
N ILE A 513 -7.25 -21.37 -38.04
CA ILE A 513 -5.87 -21.70 -37.63
C ILE A 513 -5.78 -23.19 -37.25
N GLU A 514 -6.70 -23.67 -36.41
CA GLU A 514 -6.75 -25.07 -36.02
C GLU A 514 -6.90 -26.02 -37.23
N SER A 515 -7.76 -25.66 -38.20
CA SER A 515 -8.01 -26.49 -39.37
C SER A 515 -6.78 -26.61 -40.28
N ILE A 516 -6.01 -25.54 -40.47
CA ILE A 516 -4.80 -25.57 -41.31
C ILE A 516 -3.62 -26.25 -40.60
N ASP A 517 -3.50 -26.09 -39.28
CA ASP A 517 -2.39 -26.65 -38.50
C ASP A 517 -2.57 -28.15 -38.22
N SER A 518 -3.75 -28.56 -37.73
CA SER A 518 -4.01 -29.96 -37.35
C SER A 518 -4.57 -30.81 -38.49
N GLY A 519 -5.07 -30.18 -39.56
CA GLY A 519 -5.76 -30.85 -40.66
C GLY A 519 -7.20 -31.24 -40.36
N ALA A 520 -7.75 -30.79 -39.24
CA ALA A 520 -9.15 -31.02 -38.91
C ALA A 520 -10.08 -30.36 -39.93
N VAL A 521 -11.18 -31.04 -40.27
CA VAL A 521 -12.24 -30.44 -41.09
C VAL A 521 -12.76 -29.18 -40.40
N TYR A 522 -12.84 -28.05 -41.09
CA TYR A 522 -13.20 -26.75 -40.50
C TYR A 522 -14.46 -26.78 -39.62
N THR A 523 -15.50 -27.51 -40.03
CA THR A 523 -16.74 -27.64 -39.24
C THR A 523 -16.52 -28.35 -37.90
N LEU A 524 -15.58 -29.29 -37.85
CA LEU A 524 -15.17 -29.98 -36.61
C LEU A 524 -14.35 -29.04 -35.73
N ALA A 525 -13.38 -28.32 -36.31
CA ALA A 525 -12.59 -27.32 -35.58
C ALA A 525 -13.50 -26.24 -34.94
N LEU A 526 -14.45 -25.71 -35.71
CA LEU A 526 -15.37 -24.65 -35.28
C LEU A 526 -16.34 -25.09 -34.18
N LYS A 527 -16.99 -26.25 -34.35
CA LYS A 527 -18.03 -26.71 -33.42
C LYS A 527 -17.47 -27.46 -32.21
N THR A 528 -16.41 -28.24 -32.41
CA THR A 528 -15.91 -29.17 -31.40
C THR A 528 -14.63 -28.64 -30.76
N HIS A 529 -13.55 -28.43 -31.53
CA HIS A 529 -12.25 -28.07 -30.94
C HIS A 529 -12.34 -26.71 -30.22
N VAL A 530 -12.78 -25.67 -30.95
CA VAL A 530 -12.92 -24.32 -30.39
C VAL A 530 -14.22 -24.19 -29.61
N GLY A 531 -15.34 -24.63 -30.19
CA GLY A 531 -16.67 -24.52 -29.56
C GLY A 531 -16.74 -25.16 -28.17
N MET A 532 -16.32 -26.42 -28.01
CA MET A 532 -16.35 -27.07 -26.69
C MET A 532 -15.29 -26.50 -25.74
N SER A 533 -14.16 -26.01 -26.24
CA SER A 533 -13.17 -25.34 -25.37
C SER A 533 -13.74 -24.08 -24.72
N ILE A 534 -14.55 -23.31 -25.47
CA ILE A 534 -15.26 -22.14 -24.93
C ILE A 534 -16.25 -22.56 -23.84
N ASP A 535 -17.03 -23.62 -24.08
CA ASP A 535 -17.98 -24.16 -23.10
C ASP A 535 -17.28 -24.63 -21.82
N VAL A 536 -16.09 -25.26 -21.94
CA VAL A 536 -15.27 -25.67 -20.80
C VAL A 536 -14.79 -24.47 -19.98
N TRP A 537 -14.31 -23.41 -20.63
CA TRP A 537 -13.92 -22.19 -19.93
C TRP A 537 -15.10 -21.54 -19.20
N ARG A 538 -16.27 -21.45 -19.85
CA ARG A 538 -17.50 -20.94 -19.22
C ARG A 538 -17.95 -21.80 -18.04
N TYR A 539 -17.86 -23.11 -18.17
CA TYR A 539 -18.16 -24.05 -17.09
C TYR A 539 -17.27 -23.78 -15.88
N PHE A 540 -15.94 -23.79 -16.03
CA PHE A 540 -15.03 -23.55 -14.91
C PHE A 540 -15.12 -22.14 -14.33
N ALA A 541 -15.36 -21.12 -15.17
CA ALA A 541 -15.61 -19.75 -14.71
C ALA A 541 -16.81 -19.70 -13.75
N GLY A 542 -17.92 -20.34 -14.12
CA GLY A 542 -19.14 -20.42 -13.31
C GLY A 542 -19.05 -21.32 -12.09
N TRP A 543 -17.95 -22.05 -11.88
CA TRP A 543 -17.68 -22.80 -10.65
C TRP A 543 -16.96 -21.96 -9.59
N THR A 544 -16.21 -20.94 -10.00
CA THR A 544 -15.36 -20.16 -9.10
C THR A 544 -16.11 -19.48 -7.95
N ASP A 545 -17.36 -19.09 -8.14
CA ASP A 545 -18.21 -18.40 -7.16
C ASP A 545 -19.24 -19.33 -6.49
N LYS A 546 -19.26 -20.62 -6.85
CA LYS A 546 -20.23 -21.61 -6.34
C LYS A 546 -19.66 -22.58 -5.31
N ILE A 547 -18.40 -22.42 -4.92
CA ILE A 547 -17.80 -23.22 -3.84
C ILE A 547 -18.01 -22.49 -2.51
N GLU A 548 -19.11 -22.82 -1.82
CA GLU A 548 -19.15 -22.72 -0.37
C GLU A 548 -18.21 -23.80 0.18
N LEU A 549 -17.05 -23.40 0.68
CA LEU A 549 -16.26 -24.22 1.60
C LEU A 549 -17.02 -24.29 2.93
N SER A 550 -18.07 -25.13 3.00
CA SER A 550 -18.43 -25.68 4.30
C SER A 550 -17.24 -26.55 4.71
N SER A 551 -16.64 -26.22 5.84
CA SER A 551 -15.59 -26.96 6.51
C SER A 551 -15.95 -28.44 6.66
N TYR A 552 -15.64 -29.26 5.67
CA TYR A 552 -15.49 -30.69 5.86
C TYR A 552 -14.13 -30.89 6.52
N ILE A 553 -14.16 -30.76 7.85
CA ILE A 553 -13.22 -31.44 8.72
C ILE A 553 -13.26 -32.91 8.31
N CYS A 554 -12.17 -33.37 7.70
CA CYS A 554 -11.93 -34.77 7.44
C CYS A 554 -11.90 -35.49 8.79
N THR A 555 -13.06 -36.02 9.19
CA THR A 555 -13.21 -36.98 10.27
C THR A 555 -13.86 -38.21 9.65
N HIS A 556 -13.31 -39.38 9.98
CA HIS A 556 -13.71 -40.75 9.62
C HIS A 556 -12.91 -41.41 8.48
N VAL A 557 -11.70 -41.85 8.85
CA VAL A 557 -11.24 -43.25 8.88
C VAL A 557 -12.08 -44.28 8.10
N THR A 558 -11.46 -44.92 7.11
CA THR A 558 -11.19 -46.39 7.07
C THR A 558 -9.98 -46.65 6.21
#